data_AF-A0A365L2U3-F1
#
_entry.id   AF-A0A365L2U3-F1
#
_cell.length_a   1.000
_cell.length_b   1.000
_cell.length_c   1.000
_cell.angle_alpha   90.00
_cell.angle_beta   90.00
_cell.angle_gamma   90.00
#
_symmetry.space_group_name_H-M   'P 1'
#
loop_
_entity.id
_entity.type
_entity.pdbx_description
1 polymer ?
#
loop_
_entity_poly.entity_id
_entity_poly.type
_entity_poly.pdbx_seq_one_letter_code
_entity_poly.pdbx_strand_id
1 'polypeptide(L)'
;MYQNRQRVDVVIEMQISMGTMNNWLRRYQIEGTEGLHPKRDSNLKEEGKEELERLRVIEKKYYEGQEDIEILKKFQASLGVNGKGNASKR
;
A
#
# COMPACT_ATOMS: atom_id res chain seq x y z
N MET A 1 -17.41 -42.07 7.92
CA MET A 1 -16.22 -42.79 8.41
C MET A 1 -15.00 -41.98 8.02
N TYR A 2 -14.28 -41.38 8.97
CA TYR A 2 -13.01 -40.71 8.64
C TYR A 2 -11.98 -41.79 8.34
N GLN A 3 -11.71 -42.00 7.05
CA GLN A 3 -10.65 -42.88 6.60
C GLN A 3 -9.35 -42.37 7.21
N ASN A 4 -8.72 -43.18 8.06
CA ASN A 4 -7.42 -42.88 8.64
C ASN A 4 -6.35 -43.05 7.55
N ARG A 5 -6.30 -42.08 6.61
CA ARG A 5 -5.31 -42.09 5.53
C ARG A 5 -3.94 -41.82 6.12
N GLN A 6 -2.94 -42.58 5.71
CA GLN A 6 -1.58 -42.28 6.11
C GLN A 6 -1.13 -41.01 5.38
N ARG A 7 -0.39 -40.15 6.08
CA ARG A 7 0.12 -38.89 5.52
C ARG A 7 0.99 -39.12 4.29
N VAL A 8 1.68 -40.26 4.25
CA VAL A 8 2.54 -40.69 3.15
C VAL A 8 1.73 -40.88 1.87
N ASP A 9 0.56 -41.50 1.95
CA ASP A 9 -0.31 -41.73 0.79
C ASP A 9 -0.75 -40.41 0.16
N VAL A 10 -1.15 -39.44 1.00
CA VAL A 10 -1.56 -38.10 0.57
C VAL A 10 -0.42 -37.34 -0.09
N VAL A 11 0.79 -37.47 0.45
CA VAL A 11 1.99 -36.78 -0.07
C VAL A 11 2.38 -37.32 -1.45
N ILE A 12 2.27 -38.64 -1.65
CA ILE A 12 2.50 -39.29 -2.94
C ILE A 12 1.39 -38.90 -3.94
N GLU A 13 0.13 -38.97 -3.53
CA GLU A 13 -1.04 -38.64 -4.37
C GLU A 13 -0.99 -37.19 -4.86
N MET A 14 -0.65 -36.25 -3.97
CA MET A 14 -0.61 -34.83 -4.27
C MET A 14 0.74 -34.36 -4.84
N GLN A 15 1.73 -35.25 -4.97
CA GLN A 15 3.09 -34.94 -5.44
C GLN A 15 3.74 -33.76 -4.70
N ILE A 16 3.48 -33.65 -3.40
CA ILE A 16 4.08 -32.64 -2.53
C ILE A 16 5.21 -33.24 -1.71
N SER A 17 6.03 -32.42 -1.06
CA SER A 17 6.99 -32.92 -0.09
C SER A 17 6.32 -33.19 1.27
N MET A 18 6.86 -34.14 2.04
CA MET A 18 6.46 -34.32 3.45
C MET A 18 6.62 -33.02 4.26
N GLY A 19 7.62 -32.19 3.94
CA GLY A 19 7.83 -30.89 4.57
C GLY A 19 6.69 -29.92 4.31
N THR A 20 6.18 -29.89 3.07
CA THR A 20 5.01 -29.09 2.67
C THR A 20 3.77 -29.52 3.47
N MET A 21 3.50 -30.83 3.53
CA MET A 21 2.35 -31.36 4.28
C MET A 21 2.44 -31.03 5.78
N ASN A 22 3.62 -31.21 6.38
CA ASN A 22 3.84 -30.90 7.80
C ASN A 22 3.69 -29.39 8.09
N ASN A 23 4.16 -28.53 7.18
CA ASN A 23 3.99 -27.09 7.30
C ASN A 23 2.50 -26.71 7.25
N TRP A 24 1.73 -27.26 6.30
CA TRP A 24 0.28 -27.03 6.23
C TRP A 24 -0.44 -27.49 7.50
N LEU A 25 -0.13 -28.69 8.00
CA LEU A 25 -0.71 -29.17 9.27
C LEU A 25 -0.39 -28.26 10.44
N ARG A 26 0.88 -27.83 10.56
CA ARG A 26 1.30 -26.91 11.62
C ARG A 26 0.55 -25.56 11.51
N ARG A 27 0.47 -24.98 10.31
CA ARG A 27 -0.25 -23.72 10.08
C ARG A 27 -1.74 -23.87 10.40
N TYR A 28 -2.34 -24.98 10.00
CA TYR A 28 -3.74 -25.29 10.29
C TYR A 28 -4.02 -25.46 11.79
N GLN A 29 -3.11 -26.09 12.53
CA GLN A 29 -3.26 -26.24 13.99
C GLN A 29 -3.21 -24.90 14.74
N ILE A 30 -2.48 -23.92 14.23
CA ILE A 30 -2.31 -22.61 14.89
C ILE A 30 -3.39 -21.62 14.47
N GLU A 31 -3.65 -21.52 13.16
CA GLU A 31 -4.45 -20.45 12.55
C GLU A 31 -5.75 -21.00 11.90
N GLY A 32 -6.05 -22.29 12.04
CA GLY A 32 -7.20 -22.91 11.39
C GLY A 32 -7.11 -22.88 9.85
N THR A 33 -8.25 -22.78 9.18
CA THR A 33 -8.33 -22.67 7.72
C THR A 33 -7.60 -21.42 7.20
N GLU A 34 -7.69 -20.30 7.91
CA GLU A 34 -6.99 -19.04 7.58
C GLU A 34 -5.48 -19.25 7.47
N GLY A 35 -4.95 -20.15 8.30
CA GLY A 35 -3.56 -20.59 8.26
C GLY A 35 -3.12 -21.20 6.95
N LEU A 36 -4.01 -21.71 6.10
CA LEU A 36 -3.66 -22.30 4.81
C LEU A 36 -3.78 -21.31 3.64
N HIS A 37 -4.41 -20.16 3.84
CA HIS A 37 -4.47 -19.14 2.82
C HIS A 37 -3.06 -18.55 2.59
N PRO A 38 -2.71 -18.19 1.34
CA PRO A 38 -1.51 -17.40 1.08
C PRO A 38 -1.59 -16.13 1.92
N LYS A 39 -0.58 -15.91 2.78
CA LYS A 39 -0.47 -14.62 3.48
C LYS A 39 -0.15 -13.62 2.38
N ARG A 40 -1.16 -12.80 2.02
CA ARG A 40 -1.17 -11.80 0.93
C ARG A 40 0.24 -11.41 0.50
N ASP A 41 0.53 -11.69 -0.77
CA ASP A 41 1.84 -11.62 -1.40
C ASP A 41 2.70 -10.50 -0.84
N SER A 42 3.86 -10.85 -0.30
CA SER A 42 4.84 -9.88 0.21
C SER A 42 5.20 -8.83 -0.84
N ASN A 43 5.07 -9.16 -2.12
CA ASN A 43 5.36 -8.25 -3.24
C ASN A 43 4.34 -7.11 -3.36
N LEU A 44 3.06 -7.34 -3.03
CA LEU A 44 2.04 -6.28 -2.98
C LEU A 44 2.32 -5.27 -1.85
N LYS A 45 3.02 -5.68 -0.79
CA LYS A 45 3.45 -4.77 0.29
C LYS A 45 4.61 -3.87 -0.12
N GLU A 46 5.39 -4.24 -1.13
CA GLU A 46 6.54 -3.44 -1.58
C GLU A 46 6.09 -2.34 -2.53
N GLU A 47 5.26 -2.68 -3.52
CA GLU A 47 4.60 -1.71 -4.39
C GLU A 47 3.71 -0.73 -3.60
N GLY A 48 2.96 -1.24 -2.61
CA GLY A 48 2.16 -0.40 -1.71
C GLY A 48 2.99 0.54 -0.82
N LYS A 49 4.27 0.24 -0.57
CA LYS A 49 5.17 1.15 0.17
C LYS A 49 5.74 2.24 -0.75
N GLU A 50 6.09 1.90 -1.98
CA GLU A 50 6.60 2.87 -2.95
C GLU A 50 5.53 3.91 -3.30
N GLU A 51 4.30 3.46 -3.60
CA GLU A 51 3.20 4.38 -3.89
C GLU A 51 2.84 5.22 -2.66
N LEU A 52 2.89 4.66 -1.44
CA LEU A 52 2.68 5.44 -0.22
C LEU A 52 3.72 6.55 -0.05
N GLU A 53 4.99 6.28 -0.35
CA GLU A 53 6.05 7.28 -0.26
C GLU A 53 5.88 8.35 -1.34
N ARG A 54 5.52 7.96 -2.57
CA ARG A 54 5.19 8.90 -3.64
C ARG A 54 4.05 9.84 -3.24
N LEU A 55 2.99 9.31 -2.63
CA LEU A 55 1.85 10.10 -2.15
C LEU A 55 2.28 11.10 -1.06
N ARG A 56 3.12 10.69 -0.10
CA ARG A 56 3.67 11.59 0.94
C ARG A 56 4.45 12.76 0.36
N VAL A 57 5.28 12.50 -0.66
CA VAL A 57 6.05 13.55 -1.33
C VAL A 57 5.12 14.54 -2.05
N ILE A 58 4.06 14.05 -2.69
CA ILE A 58 3.06 14.91 -3.36
C ILE A 58 2.33 15.78 -2.33
N GLU A 59 1.85 15.18 -1.24
CA GLU A 59 1.16 15.88 -0.17
C GLU A 59 2.03 16.99 0.44
N LYS A 60 3.30 16.68 0.72
CA LYS A 60 4.25 17.67 1.23
C LYS A 60 4.40 18.87 0.29
N LYS A 61 4.66 18.61 -1.00
CA LYS A 61 4.81 19.66 -2.01
C LYS A 61 3.55 20.49 -2.20
N TYR A 62 2.38 19.87 -2.06
CA TYR A 62 1.11 20.57 -2.14
C TYR A 62 0.98 21.60 -1.01
N TYR A 63 1.25 21.20 0.24
CA TYR A 63 1.17 22.12 1.38
C TYR A 63 2.24 23.21 1.34
N GLU A 64 3.48 22.89 0.96
CA GLU A 64 4.54 23.89 0.73
C GLU A 64 4.08 24.93 -0.32
N GLY A 65 3.50 24.48 -1.43
CA GLY A 65 2.96 25.38 -2.45
C GLY A 65 1.78 26.23 -1.97
N GLN A 66 0.92 25.72 -1.09
CA GLN A 66 -0.16 26.51 -0.49
C GLN A 66 0.38 27.61 0.42
N GLU A 67 1.42 27.31 1.21
CA GLU A 67 2.09 28.28 2.08
C GLU A 67 2.73 29.40 1.26
N ASP A 68 3.46 29.06 0.20
CA ASP A 68 4.05 30.04 -0.72
C ASP A 68 2.99 30.96 -1.34
N ILE A 69 1.86 30.40 -1.78
CA ILE A 69 0.74 31.16 -2.32
C ILE A 69 0.16 32.11 -1.27
N GLU A 70 0.01 31.66 -0.02
CA GLU A 70 -0.49 32.50 1.06
C GLU A 70 0.45 33.65 1.38
N ILE A 71 1.76 33.37 1.43
CA ILE A 71 2.81 34.37 1.63
C ILE A 71 2.75 35.42 0.50
N LEU A 72 2.68 34.98 -0.75
CA LEU A 72 2.59 35.88 -1.91
C LEU A 72 1.33 36.76 -1.87
N LYS A 73 0.18 36.21 -1.48
CA LYS A 73 -1.06 36.98 -1.30
C LYS A 73 -0.90 38.06 -0.23
N LYS A 74 -0.26 37.75 0.91
CA LYS A 74 0.02 38.72 1.98
C LYS A 74 0.98 39.81 1.51
N PHE A 75 2.03 39.46 0.78
CA PHE A 75 2.95 40.44 0.20
C PHE A 75 2.26 41.36 -0.81
N GLN A 76 1.44 40.82 -1.73
CA GLN A 76 0.68 41.63 -2.68
C GLN A 76 -0.27 42.60 -1.98
N ALA A 77 -1.00 42.13 -0.96
CA ALA A 77 -1.88 42.97 -0.15
C ALA A 77 -1.09 44.09 0.57
N SER A 78 0.07 43.76 1.14
CA SER A 78 0.93 44.72 1.83
C SER A 78 1.53 45.78 0.91
N LEU A 79 1.82 45.43 -0.36
CA LEU A 79 2.34 46.37 -1.35
C LEU A 79 1.24 47.24 -1.99
N GLY A 80 -0.03 47.01 -1.66
CA GLY A 80 -1.16 47.73 -2.26
C GLY A 80 -1.31 47.47 -3.76
N VAL A 81 -0.65 46.43 -4.29
CA VAL A 81 -0.73 46.02 -5.71
C VAL A 81 -2.03 45.24 -5.92
N ASN A 82 -3.16 45.91 -5.67
CA ASN A 82 -4.41 45.51 -6.26
C ASN A 82 -4.33 45.88 -7.73
N GLY A 83 -4.26 44.88 -8.61
CA GLY A 83 -4.24 45.05 -10.06
C GLY A 83 -5.42 45.89 -10.56
N LYS A 84 -5.25 47.21 -10.58
CA LYS A 84 -5.93 48.16 -11.45
C LYS A 84 -4.89 48.70 -12.43
N GLY A 85 -4.46 47.81 -13.32
CA GLY A 85 -3.57 48.12 -14.44
C GLY A 85 -4.33 47.96 -15.76
N ASN A 86 -5.15 48.95 -16.07
CA ASN A 86 -5.64 49.37 -17.39
C ASN A 86 -5.48 48.39 -18.57
N ALA A 87 -6.55 47.64 -18.87
CA ALA A 87 -6.83 47.23 -20.24
C ALA A 87 -7.46 48.42 -20.99
N SER A 88 -6.65 49.42 -21.34
CA SER A 88 -7.01 50.44 -22.32
C SER A 88 -6.25 50.14 -23.60
N LYS A 89 -6.85 49.33 -24.48
CA LYS A 89 -6.42 49.21 -25.87
C LYS A 89 -7.10 50.34 -26.64
N ARG A 90 -6.30 51.33 -27.04
CA ARG A 90 -6.57 52.20 -28.19
C ARG A 90 -6.44 51.40 -29.48
#